data_AF-A0A9D6TMH0-F1
#
_entry.id   AF-A0A9D6TMH0-F1
#
_cell.length_a   1.000
_cell.length_b   1.000
_cell.length_c   1.000
_cell.angle_alpha   90.00
_cell.angle_beta   90.00
_cell.angle_gamma   90.00
#
_symmetry.space_group_name_H-M   'P 1'
#
loop_
_entity.id
_entity.type
_entity.pdbx_description
1 polymer ?
#
loop_
_entity_poly.entity_id
_entity_poly.type
_entity_poly.pdbx_seq_one_letter_code
_entity_poly.pdbx_strand_id
1 'polypeptide(L)'
;MSHDNPTPLRVGAQGALNGWRVRIAGRVVMGMQAADGETYYWNEFNLVDGFGRSATLVFEAGEDGPEWKLFNSFEPLRPLTAGEAATKGVGDTVNLDGTPRRITLVDRSRVHHIEGTAPEGVEVGDIANYFNIDTGELMLVASWTGAEIEFYEGHDLPPARVAEAFGLPRGVLASSASRRPEPGESAGAPLVTKLVGIAFAAIMFFSIFSCGGREKRVTAPSAAPLAKQVAPALRLANGAQGTLARHTYTVASHAVIAVARVGRRHDRHEYAVVSDTREPALLIQGLNGGLQEWHLLQPAAHPSALATLTPFEAAARRKGAPVPLDGRTLRITDLFQSTVLSTDGVGASAVWPALQYGFVAHEAGEWLIARWTETGIRYHHGRAVPESEVFAALGPGPEKAR
;
A
#
# COMPACT_ATOMS: atom_id res chain seq x y z
N MET A 1 -18.83 -10.47 22.54
CA MET A 1 -19.05 -10.32 21.07
C MET A 1 -19.25 -11.70 20.45
N SER A 2 -19.95 -11.77 19.30
CA SER A 2 -20.28 -13.00 18.58
C SER A 2 -19.18 -13.38 17.59
N HIS A 3 -19.07 -14.67 17.22
CA HIS A 3 -18.26 -15.12 16.06
C HIS A 3 -18.94 -14.85 14.72
N ASP A 4 -20.15 -14.28 14.75
CA ASP A 4 -20.89 -13.87 13.56
C ASP A 4 -20.06 -12.92 12.71
N ASN A 5 -20.23 -13.03 11.39
CA ASN A 5 -19.57 -12.14 10.45
C ASN A 5 -20.27 -10.77 10.45
N PRO A 6 -19.62 -9.70 10.93
CA PRO A 6 -20.22 -8.38 10.99
C PRO A 6 -20.24 -7.67 9.63
N THR A 7 -19.65 -8.28 8.59
CA THR A 7 -19.52 -7.70 7.25
C THR A 7 -20.48 -8.40 6.26
N PRO A 8 -20.76 -7.83 5.08
CA PRO A 8 -21.45 -8.51 3.99
C PRO A 8 -20.55 -9.45 3.16
N LEU A 9 -19.23 -9.50 3.41
CA LEU A 9 -18.34 -10.43 2.70
C LEU A 9 -18.67 -11.87 3.10
N ARG A 10 -18.63 -12.80 2.15
CA ARG A 10 -18.96 -14.22 2.37
C ARG A 10 -17.90 -15.11 1.75
N VAL A 11 -17.67 -16.27 2.35
CA VAL A 11 -16.85 -17.31 1.73
C VAL A 11 -17.40 -17.64 0.34
N GLY A 12 -16.51 -17.76 -0.64
CA GLY A 12 -16.85 -17.95 -2.05
C GLY A 12 -17.10 -16.68 -2.83
N ALA A 13 -17.24 -15.51 -2.19
CA ALA A 13 -17.34 -14.23 -2.88
C ALA A 13 -16.07 -14.00 -3.73
N GLN A 14 -16.27 -13.50 -4.93
CA GLN A 14 -15.21 -13.18 -5.88
C GLN A 14 -15.12 -11.67 -6.06
N GLY A 15 -13.91 -11.18 -6.26
CA GLY A 15 -13.66 -9.76 -6.45
C GLY A 15 -12.34 -9.49 -7.16
N ALA A 16 -12.07 -8.20 -7.39
CA ALA A 16 -10.80 -7.72 -7.90
C ALA A 16 -10.24 -6.64 -6.97
N LEU A 17 -9.12 -6.94 -6.31
CA LEU A 17 -8.42 -6.00 -5.46
C LEU A 17 -7.16 -5.54 -6.17
N ASN A 18 -7.10 -4.26 -6.56
CA ASN A 18 -5.94 -3.69 -7.28
C ASN A 18 -5.59 -4.50 -8.55
N GLY A 19 -6.61 -5.02 -9.27
CA GLY A 19 -6.45 -5.88 -10.44
C GLY A 19 -6.16 -7.36 -10.16
N TRP A 20 -5.98 -7.71 -8.89
CA TRP A 20 -5.83 -9.10 -8.48
C TRP A 20 -7.19 -9.75 -8.29
N ARG A 21 -7.54 -10.66 -9.20
CA ARG A 21 -8.77 -11.46 -9.12
C ARG A 21 -8.64 -12.49 -8.01
N VAL A 22 -9.54 -12.40 -7.04
CA VAL A 22 -9.51 -13.22 -5.84
C VAL A 22 -10.87 -13.82 -5.54
N ARG A 23 -10.85 -14.91 -4.79
CA ARG A 23 -11.99 -15.49 -4.09
C ARG A 23 -11.70 -15.51 -2.59
N ILE A 24 -12.71 -15.24 -1.77
CA ILE A 24 -12.63 -15.48 -0.32
C ILE A 24 -12.66 -16.99 -0.10
N ALA A 25 -11.53 -17.59 0.27
CA ALA A 25 -11.39 -19.00 0.57
C ALA A 25 -12.01 -19.37 1.92
N GLY A 26 -11.83 -18.49 2.90
CA GLY A 26 -12.32 -18.66 4.26
C GLY A 26 -12.29 -17.35 5.04
N ARG A 27 -12.87 -17.39 6.23
CA ARG A 27 -12.84 -16.33 7.23
C ARG A 27 -12.36 -16.93 8.54
N VAL A 28 -11.38 -16.30 9.15
CA VAL A 28 -10.88 -16.63 10.47
C VAL A 28 -11.30 -15.53 11.43
N VAL A 29 -11.89 -15.88 12.57
CA VAL A 29 -12.13 -14.94 13.67
C VAL A 29 -10.99 -15.10 14.64
N MET A 30 -10.20 -14.05 14.75
CA MET A 30 -9.07 -13.96 15.65
C MET A 30 -9.49 -13.18 16.88
N GLY A 31 -8.79 -13.42 17.99
CA GLY A 31 -9.01 -12.64 19.20
C GLY A 31 -7.79 -12.56 20.09
N MET A 32 -7.74 -11.53 20.93
CA MET A 32 -6.73 -11.34 21.96
C MET A 32 -7.40 -10.88 23.25
N GLN A 33 -6.76 -11.14 24.40
CA GLN A 33 -7.26 -10.60 25.65
C GLN A 33 -6.86 -9.12 25.75
N ALA A 34 -7.87 -8.26 25.79
CA ALA A 34 -7.69 -6.86 26.09
C ALA A 34 -7.31 -6.65 27.56
N ALA A 35 -6.78 -5.46 27.87
CA ALA A 35 -6.30 -5.13 29.21
C ALA A 35 -7.41 -5.11 30.28
N ASP A 36 -8.65 -4.93 29.87
CA ASP A 36 -9.85 -4.97 30.72
C ASP A 36 -10.36 -6.39 31.00
N GLY A 37 -9.72 -7.41 30.41
CA GLY A 37 -10.10 -8.81 30.53
C GLY A 37 -11.15 -9.27 29.52
N GLU A 38 -11.66 -8.37 28.68
CA GLU A 38 -12.52 -8.76 27.56
C GLU A 38 -11.68 -9.34 26.41
N THR A 39 -12.32 -10.12 25.54
CA THR A 39 -11.68 -10.57 24.30
C THR A 39 -12.02 -9.60 23.19
N TYR A 40 -10.98 -8.95 22.66
CA TYR A 40 -11.07 -8.18 21.43
C TYR A 40 -11.03 -9.15 20.25
N TYR A 41 -11.94 -8.98 19.28
CA TYR A 41 -12.05 -9.86 18.11
C TYR A 41 -11.90 -9.08 16.81
N TRP A 42 -11.26 -9.70 15.82
CA TRP A 42 -11.19 -9.22 14.45
C TRP A 42 -11.43 -10.35 13.45
N ASN A 43 -11.68 -9.99 12.19
CA ASN A 43 -11.96 -10.94 11.13
C ASN A 43 -10.85 -10.90 10.08
N GLU A 44 -10.34 -12.07 9.70
CA GLU A 44 -9.35 -12.24 8.65
C GLU A 44 -9.97 -13.04 7.51
N PHE A 45 -10.10 -12.43 6.34
CA PHE A 45 -10.59 -13.07 5.13
C PHE A 45 -9.40 -13.58 4.33
N ASN A 46 -9.30 -14.91 4.20
CA ASN A 46 -8.29 -15.56 3.38
C ASN A 46 -8.65 -15.37 1.90
N LEU A 47 -7.86 -14.59 1.18
CA LEU A 47 -8.03 -14.35 -0.25
C LEU A 47 -7.12 -15.29 -1.02
N VAL A 48 -7.67 -16.00 -2.00
CA VAL A 48 -6.89 -16.86 -2.90
C VAL A 48 -7.25 -16.59 -4.35
N ASP A 49 -6.30 -16.80 -5.26
CA ASP A 49 -6.57 -16.78 -6.70
C ASP A 49 -6.47 -18.17 -7.35
N GLY A 50 -6.68 -18.22 -8.66
CA GLY A 50 -6.62 -19.46 -9.44
C GLY A 50 -5.22 -20.07 -9.59
N PHE A 51 -4.17 -19.39 -9.11
CA PHE A 51 -2.78 -19.84 -9.15
C PHE A 51 -2.26 -20.24 -7.76
N GLY A 52 -3.13 -20.26 -6.74
CA GLY A 52 -2.75 -20.61 -5.37
C GLY A 52 -2.03 -19.50 -4.62
N ARG A 53 -2.01 -18.27 -5.15
CA ARG A 53 -1.47 -17.11 -4.42
C ARG A 53 -2.49 -16.64 -3.40
N SER A 54 -2.02 -16.17 -2.24
CA SER A 54 -2.88 -15.75 -1.14
C SER A 54 -2.47 -14.43 -0.50
N ALA A 55 -3.44 -13.81 0.16
CA ALA A 55 -3.28 -12.62 1.00
C ALA A 55 -4.39 -12.60 2.06
N THR A 56 -4.24 -11.78 3.08
CA THR A 56 -5.22 -11.68 4.16
C THR A 56 -5.86 -10.30 4.16
N LEU A 57 -7.17 -10.24 3.98
CA LEU A 57 -7.94 -9.01 4.16
C LEU A 57 -8.49 -8.99 5.59
N VAL A 58 -8.00 -8.06 6.41
CA VAL A 58 -8.37 -7.92 7.81
C VAL A 58 -9.48 -6.88 7.94
N PHE A 59 -10.47 -7.17 8.78
CA PHE A 59 -11.54 -6.28 9.20
C PHE A 59 -11.57 -6.14 10.72
N GLU A 60 -11.56 -4.88 11.17
CA GLU A 60 -11.70 -4.50 12.56
C GLU A 60 -12.86 -3.50 12.73
N ALA A 61 -13.63 -3.68 13.80
CA ALA A 61 -14.61 -2.69 14.22
C ALA A 61 -13.93 -1.74 15.21
N GLY A 62 -13.32 -0.67 14.68
CA GLY A 62 -12.70 0.38 15.47
C GLY A 62 -13.72 1.35 16.06
N GLU A 63 -13.31 2.11 17.09
CA GLU A 63 -14.15 3.16 17.70
C GLU A 63 -14.52 4.26 16.70
N ASP A 64 -13.61 4.57 15.77
CA ASP A 64 -13.77 5.58 14.73
C ASP A 64 -14.44 5.01 13.46
N GLY A 65 -14.84 3.74 13.49
CA GLY A 65 -15.52 3.06 12.42
C GLY A 65 -14.80 1.81 11.91
N PRO A 66 -15.31 1.20 10.83
CA PRO A 66 -14.76 -0.02 10.27
C PRO A 66 -13.41 0.22 9.60
N GLU A 67 -12.41 -0.55 10.01
CA GLU A 67 -11.06 -0.50 9.48
C GLU A 67 -10.76 -1.77 8.68
N TRP A 68 -10.06 -1.57 7.56
CA TRP A 68 -9.73 -2.65 6.64
C TRP A 68 -8.26 -2.53 6.24
N LYS A 69 -7.53 -3.63 6.33
CA LYS A 69 -6.14 -3.70 5.88
C LYS A 69 -5.93 -4.94 5.01
N LEU A 70 -5.19 -4.78 3.92
CA LEU A 70 -4.76 -5.90 3.09
C LEU A 70 -3.31 -6.24 3.43
N PHE A 71 -3.08 -7.48 3.84
CA PHE A 71 -1.78 -7.99 4.22
C PHE A 71 -1.23 -9.00 3.23
N ASN A 72 0.06 -8.86 2.91
CA ASN A 72 0.82 -9.81 2.11
C ASN A 72 2.01 -10.32 2.91
N SER A 73 2.33 -11.61 2.75
CA SER A 73 3.58 -12.15 3.27
C SER A 73 4.77 -11.53 2.55
N PHE A 74 5.87 -11.31 3.26
CA PHE A 74 7.14 -10.94 2.67
C PHE A 74 8.30 -11.56 3.44
N GLU A 75 9.48 -11.61 2.82
CA GLU A 75 10.70 -12.04 3.47
C GLU A 75 11.59 -10.83 3.73
N PRO A 76 11.88 -10.49 5.00
CA PRO A 76 12.83 -9.42 5.33
C PRO A 76 14.21 -9.69 4.74
N LEU A 77 14.97 -8.64 4.42
CA LEU A 77 16.37 -8.80 3.98
C LEU A 77 17.27 -9.45 5.04
N ARG A 78 16.88 -9.31 6.32
CA ARG A 78 17.52 -9.95 7.48
C ARG A 78 16.40 -10.45 8.39
N PRO A 79 15.82 -11.62 8.10
CA PRO A 79 14.71 -12.13 8.88
C PRO A 79 15.17 -12.38 10.32
N LEU A 80 14.34 -11.98 11.27
CA LEU A 80 14.52 -12.39 12.65
C LEU A 80 14.14 -13.87 12.76
N THR A 81 14.79 -14.59 13.66
CA THR A 81 14.27 -15.86 14.18
C THR A 81 13.11 -15.61 15.15
N ALA A 82 12.26 -16.62 15.39
CA ALA A 82 11.21 -16.54 16.42
C ALA A 82 11.78 -16.21 17.81
N GLY A 83 12.95 -16.78 18.15
CA GLY A 83 13.65 -16.46 19.40
C GLY A 83 14.07 -15.00 19.49
N GLU A 84 14.63 -14.43 18.42
CA GLU A 84 14.99 -13.00 18.38
C GLU A 84 13.76 -12.10 18.46
N ALA A 85 12.68 -12.44 17.75
CA ALA A 85 11.42 -11.70 17.81
C ALA A 85 10.78 -11.75 19.22
N ALA A 86 10.85 -12.90 19.90
CA ALA A 86 10.34 -13.08 21.25
C ALA A 86 11.06 -12.23 22.30
N THR A 87 12.31 -11.81 22.03
CA THR A 87 13.04 -10.87 22.91
C THR A 87 12.63 -9.41 22.74
N LYS A 88 11.77 -9.09 21.76
CA LYS A 88 11.46 -7.70 21.42
C LYS A 88 10.38 -7.06 22.30
N GLY A 89 10.66 -5.81 22.64
CA GLY A 89 9.84 -4.87 23.40
C GLY A 89 9.00 -3.94 22.51
N VAL A 90 7.91 -3.37 23.05
CA VAL A 90 7.36 -2.12 22.51
C VAL A 90 8.42 -1.04 22.71
N GLY A 91 8.65 -0.24 21.66
CA GLY A 91 9.70 0.77 21.62
C GLY A 91 11.04 0.28 21.06
N ASP A 92 11.29 -1.02 21.03
CA ASP A 92 12.50 -1.58 20.42
C ASP A 92 12.53 -1.26 18.93
N THR A 93 13.74 -1.00 18.43
CA THR A 93 13.95 -0.73 17.00
C THR A 93 14.34 -2.02 16.29
N VAL A 94 13.61 -2.34 15.21
CA VAL A 94 13.92 -3.46 14.31
C VAL A 94 13.93 -2.96 12.87
N ASN A 95 14.55 -3.73 11.97
CA ASN A 95 14.63 -3.40 10.55
C ASN A 95 14.14 -4.60 9.73
N LEU A 96 12.87 -4.56 9.32
CA LEU A 96 12.26 -5.62 8.52
C LEU A 96 12.20 -5.25 7.02
N ASP A 97 12.00 -3.97 6.70
CA ASP A 97 11.78 -3.45 5.34
C ASP A 97 12.96 -2.63 4.78
N GLY A 98 14.12 -2.69 5.43
CA GLY A 98 15.29 -1.86 5.12
C GLY A 98 15.37 -0.56 5.94
N THR A 99 14.31 -0.18 6.66
CA THR A 99 14.25 1.00 7.52
C THR A 99 14.18 0.61 9.00
N PRO A 100 15.02 1.19 9.89
CA PRO A 100 14.85 1.02 11.33
C PRO A 100 13.53 1.66 11.80
N ARG A 101 12.68 0.87 12.45
CA ARG A 101 11.38 1.31 12.95
C ARG A 101 11.11 0.76 14.35
N ARG A 102 10.30 1.48 15.13
CA ARG A 102 9.95 1.09 16.49
C ARG A 102 8.74 0.17 16.50
N ILE A 103 8.80 -0.86 17.32
CA ILE A 103 7.68 -1.75 17.58
C ILE A 103 6.61 -0.98 18.37
N THR A 104 5.38 -1.01 17.88
CA THR A 104 4.22 -0.31 18.46
C THR A 104 3.34 -1.22 19.30
N LEU A 105 3.31 -2.51 19.00
CA LEU A 105 2.54 -3.52 19.73
C LEU A 105 3.34 -4.82 19.83
N VAL A 106 3.23 -5.51 20.95
CA VAL A 106 3.54 -6.96 21.02
C VAL A 106 2.44 -7.60 21.82
N ASP A 107 1.85 -8.65 21.27
CA ASP A 107 0.72 -9.32 21.89
C ASP A 107 0.67 -10.80 21.45
N ARG A 108 -0.44 -11.45 21.81
CA ARG A 108 -0.70 -12.85 21.53
C ARG A 108 -2.15 -13.03 21.09
N SER A 109 -2.33 -13.56 19.89
CA SER A 109 -3.64 -13.84 19.31
C SER A 109 -4.05 -15.29 19.53
N ARG A 110 -5.34 -15.57 19.35
CA ARG A 110 -5.92 -16.91 19.30
C ARG A 110 -6.90 -16.99 18.13
N VAL A 111 -6.93 -18.14 17.45
CA VAL A 111 -7.99 -18.47 16.49
C VAL A 111 -9.24 -18.94 17.24
N HIS A 112 -10.35 -18.22 17.12
CA HIS A 112 -11.61 -18.54 17.79
C HIS A 112 -12.63 -19.23 16.90
N HIS A 113 -12.61 -18.95 15.60
CA HIS A 113 -13.54 -19.55 14.65
C HIS A 113 -12.96 -19.56 13.24
N ILE A 114 -13.32 -20.57 12.46
CA ILE A 114 -12.97 -20.69 11.04
C ILE A 114 -14.25 -21.02 10.27
N GLU A 115 -14.49 -20.26 9.20
CA GLU A 115 -15.54 -20.48 8.21
C GLU A 115 -14.88 -20.72 6.85
N GLY A 116 -15.22 -21.80 6.14
CA GLY A 116 -14.59 -22.13 4.86
C GLY A 116 -13.18 -22.70 5.00
N THR A 117 -12.27 -22.33 4.09
CA THR A 117 -10.90 -22.83 4.04
C THR A 117 -9.94 -21.83 4.70
N ALA A 118 -9.43 -22.20 5.88
CA ALA A 118 -8.36 -21.45 6.53
C ALA A 118 -7.04 -21.54 5.73
N PRO A 119 -6.09 -20.63 6.01
CA PRO A 119 -4.68 -20.81 5.62
C PRO A 119 -4.14 -22.19 6.05
N GLU A 120 -3.14 -22.68 5.33
CA GLU A 120 -2.52 -23.97 5.65
C GLU A 120 -1.94 -23.96 7.07
N GLY A 121 -2.21 -25.03 7.81
CA GLY A 121 -1.73 -25.22 9.19
C GLY A 121 -2.47 -24.40 10.26
N VAL A 122 -3.52 -23.66 9.92
CA VAL A 122 -4.31 -22.88 10.89
C VAL A 122 -5.55 -23.66 11.37
N GLU A 123 -5.63 -23.87 12.68
CA GLU A 123 -6.73 -24.55 13.36
C GLU A 123 -7.38 -23.67 14.44
N VAL A 124 -8.64 -23.99 14.78
CA VAL A 124 -9.32 -23.33 15.91
C VAL A 124 -8.60 -23.66 17.21
N GLY A 125 -8.25 -22.62 17.96
CA GLY A 125 -7.53 -22.73 19.22
C GLY A 125 -6.05 -22.41 19.12
N ASP A 126 -5.50 -22.31 17.91
CA ASP A 126 -4.10 -21.91 17.67
C ASP A 126 -3.79 -20.56 18.28
N ILE A 127 -2.54 -20.39 18.72
CA ILE A 127 -2.07 -19.21 19.42
C ILE A 127 -0.79 -18.71 18.76
N ALA A 128 -0.80 -17.45 18.31
CA ALA A 128 0.38 -16.76 17.79
C ALA A 128 0.88 -15.76 18.79
N ASN A 129 2.20 -15.60 18.91
CA ASN A 129 2.76 -14.35 19.40
C ASN A 129 3.08 -13.46 18.21
N TYR A 130 3.06 -12.16 18.41
CA TYR A 130 3.38 -11.25 17.33
C TYR A 130 3.83 -9.89 17.86
N PHE A 131 4.54 -9.16 17.02
CA PHE A 131 4.72 -7.74 17.17
C PHE A 131 4.36 -6.99 15.91
N ASN A 132 3.93 -5.74 16.09
CA ASN A 132 3.64 -4.83 15.00
C ASN A 132 4.56 -3.62 15.04
N ILE A 133 4.77 -3.09 13.85
CA ILE A 133 5.27 -1.75 13.60
C ILE A 133 4.17 -1.06 12.80
N ASP A 134 3.44 -0.16 13.45
CA ASP A 134 2.40 0.64 12.81
C ASP A 134 2.88 2.07 12.60
N THR A 135 2.89 2.52 11.34
CA THR A 135 3.20 3.92 10.99
C THR A 135 1.99 4.69 10.48
N GLY A 136 0.78 4.17 10.70
CA GLY A 136 -0.47 4.63 10.08
C GLY A 136 -0.64 4.03 8.70
N GLU A 137 0.24 4.38 7.75
CA GLU A 137 0.09 4.00 6.33
C GLU A 137 0.62 2.60 5.98
N LEU A 138 1.42 2.03 6.88
CA LEU A 138 2.07 0.73 6.74
C LEU A 138 2.05 0.05 8.09
N MET A 139 1.68 -1.22 8.06
CA MET A 139 1.89 -2.12 9.18
C MET A 139 2.88 -3.20 8.80
N LEU A 140 3.89 -3.41 9.63
CA LEU A 140 4.73 -4.60 9.53
C LEU A 140 4.44 -5.49 10.72
N VAL A 141 4.12 -6.75 10.46
CA VAL A 141 3.85 -7.75 11.49
C VAL A 141 4.94 -8.80 11.42
N ALA A 142 5.49 -9.17 12.55
CA ALA A 142 6.22 -10.40 12.71
C ALA A 142 5.40 -11.29 13.63
N SER A 143 4.92 -12.43 13.13
CA SER A 143 4.11 -13.38 13.89
C SER A 143 4.84 -14.71 14.00
N TRP A 144 4.84 -15.33 15.17
CA TRP A 144 5.56 -16.56 15.42
C TRP A 144 4.81 -17.48 16.36
N THR A 145 5.01 -18.78 16.13
CA THR A 145 4.55 -19.83 17.03
C THR A 145 5.57 -20.94 17.10
N GLY A 146 5.97 -21.31 18.31
CA GLY A 146 7.11 -22.19 18.49
C GLY A 146 8.36 -21.56 17.87
N ALA A 147 9.01 -22.29 16.95
CA ALA A 147 10.19 -21.83 16.24
C ALA A 147 9.91 -21.15 14.88
N GLU A 148 8.70 -21.28 14.32
CA GLU A 148 8.32 -20.60 13.08
C GLU A 148 8.06 -19.12 13.31
N ILE A 149 8.48 -18.31 12.34
CA ILE A 149 8.17 -16.89 12.27
C ILE A 149 7.87 -16.49 10.83
N GLU A 150 6.92 -15.59 10.69
CA GLU A 150 6.43 -15.07 9.43
C GLU A 150 6.31 -13.56 9.50
N PHE A 151 6.44 -12.92 8.33
CA PHE A 151 6.43 -11.48 8.23
C PHE A 151 5.40 -11.02 7.21
N TYR A 152 4.66 -9.98 7.59
CA TYR A 152 3.57 -9.45 6.80
C TYR A 152 3.65 -7.94 6.68
N GLU A 153 3.36 -7.45 5.49
CA GLU A 153 3.16 -6.02 5.23
C GLU A 153 1.67 -5.77 5.01
N GLY A 154 1.12 -4.86 5.79
CA GLY A 154 -0.29 -4.45 5.77
C GLY A 154 -0.43 -3.03 5.27
N HIS A 155 -1.41 -2.82 4.41
CA HIS A 155 -1.76 -1.50 3.90
C HIS A 155 -3.24 -1.21 4.15
N ASP A 156 -3.53 0.03 4.54
CA ASP A 156 -4.90 0.52 4.65
C ASP A 156 -5.64 0.36 3.33
N LEU A 157 -6.83 -0.22 3.41
CA LEU A 157 -7.71 -0.37 2.28
C LEU A 157 -9.03 0.33 2.58
N PRO A 158 -9.36 1.46 1.94
CA PRO A 158 -10.60 2.17 2.25
C PRO A 158 -11.83 1.26 2.09
N PRO A 159 -12.84 1.35 2.98
CA PRO A 159 -14.06 0.52 2.87
C PRO A 159 -14.73 0.62 1.51
N ALA A 160 -14.69 1.79 0.86
CA ALA A 160 -15.22 1.97 -0.48
C ALA A 160 -14.51 1.11 -1.54
N ARG A 161 -13.20 0.87 -1.38
CA ARG A 161 -12.41 0.01 -2.26
C ARG A 161 -12.73 -1.47 -2.06
N VAL A 162 -12.91 -1.90 -0.81
CA VAL A 162 -13.38 -3.26 -0.52
C VAL A 162 -14.77 -3.46 -1.13
N ALA A 163 -15.67 -2.49 -0.97
CA ALA A 163 -17.03 -2.59 -1.52
C ALA A 163 -17.01 -2.67 -3.05
N GLU A 164 -16.24 -1.80 -3.72
CA GLU A 164 -16.05 -1.81 -5.16
C GLU A 164 -15.47 -3.15 -5.65
N ALA A 165 -14.41 -3.64 -4.99
CA ALA A 165 -13.72 -4.87 -5.35
C ALA A 165 -14.64 -6.09 -5.37
N PHE A 166 -15.58 -6.17 -4.44
CA PHE A 166 -16.51 -7.29 -4.29
C PHE A 166 -17.92 -7.01 -4.82
N GLY A 167 -18.11 -5.92 -5.59
CA GLY A 167 -19.40 -5.58 -6.20
C GLY A 167 -20.52 -5.26 -5.19
N LEU A 168 -20.15 -4.75 -4.01
CA LEU A 168 -21.08 -4.44 -2.93
C LEU A 168 -21.67 -3.01 -3.09
N PRO A 169 -22.91 -2.76 -2.61
CA PRO A 169 -23.48 -1.42 -2.61
C PRO A 169 -22.61 -0.41 -1.86
N ARG A 170 -22.48 0.81 -2.42
CA ARG A 170 -21.73 1.90 -1.77
C ARG A 170 -22.30 2.21 -0.39
N GLY A 171 -21.42 2.37 0.60
CA GLY A 171 -21.80 2.67 1.98
C GLY A 171 -22.10 1.45 2.86
N VAL A 172 -22.31 0.26 2.30
CA VAL A 172 -22.65 -0.94 3.10
C VAL A 172 -21.56 -1.27 4.12
N LEU A 173 -20.29 -1.13 3.74
CA LEU A 173 -19.15 -1.41 4.60
C LEU A 173 -18.86 -0.29 5.61
N ALA A 174 -19.38 0.91 5.40
CA ALA A 174 -19.28 2.01 6.37
C ALA A 174 -20.33 1.90 7.49
N SER A 175 -21.50 1.31 7.20
CA SER A 175 -22.62 1.20 8.15
C SER A 175 -22.68 -0.11 8.94
N SER A 176 -21.84 -1.10 8.58
CA SER A 176 -21.90 -2.46 9.15
C SER A 176 -21.52 -2.55 10.64
N ALA A 177 -20.99 -1.48 11.25
CA ALA A 177 -20.57 -1.46 12.65
C ALA A 177 -21.68 -1.11 13.67
N SER A 178 -22.89 -0.75 13.24
CA SER A 178 -23.89 -0.11 14.12
C SER A 178 -25.06 -0.97 14.62
N ARG A 179 -24.92 -2.30 14.70
CA ARG A 179 -25.92 -3.15 15.40
C ARG A 179 -25.47 -3.49 16.81
N ARG A 180 -25.67 -2.53 17.73
CA ARG A 180 -25.69 -2.80 19.17
C ARG A 180 -27.06 -3.43 19.51
N PRO A 181 -27.14 -4.55 20.24
CA PRO A 181 -28.40 -4.98 20.83
C PRO A 181 -28.77 -3.99 21.95
N GLU A 182 -30.03 -3.56 21.99
CA GLU A 182 -30.58 -2.76 23.09
C GLU A 182 -30.59 -3.57 24.41
N PRO A 183 -30.16 -2.96 25.52
CA PRO A 183 -30.82 -3.23 26.79
C PRO A 183 -31.19 -1.93 27.51
N GLY A 184 -32.38 -1.97 28.13
CA GLY A 184 -33.02 -0.86 28.80
C GLY A 184 -32.28 -0.25 30.00
N GLU A 185 -32.85 0.89 30.39
CA GLU A 185 -32.63 1.74 31.57
C GLU A 185 -31.68 1.25 32.67
N SER A 186 -30.63 2.04 32.97
CA SER A 186 -30.44 2.72 34.28
C SER A 186 -29.00 3.18 34.52
N ALA A 187 -28.85 4.51 34.62
CA ALA A 187 -28.02 5.31 35.54
C ALA A 187 -26.47 5.19 35.63
N GLY A 188 -25.82 6.35 35.51
CA GLY A 188 -24.67 6.76 36.34
C GLY A 188 -23.27 6.69 35.71
N ALA A 189 -22.74 7.85 35.30
CA ALA A 189 -21.36 8.03 34.80
C ALA A 189 -20.30 7.81 35.90
N PRO A 190 -18.99 7.61 35.57
CA PRO A 190 -18.17 8.71 35.05
C PRO A 190 -17.26 8.36 33.86
N LEU A 191 -16.95 9.43 33.14
CA LEU A 191 -15.95 9.65 32.09
C LEU A 191 -14.70 8.74 32.19
N VAL A 192 -14.59 7.74 31.31
CA VAL A 192 -13.40 6.87 31.17
C VAL A 192 -12.53 7.36 30.01
N THR A 193 -11.26 7.54 30.30
CA THR A 193 -10.16 7.94 29.43
C THR A 193 -10.07 7.03 28.20
N LYS A 194 -10.15 7.64 27.01
CA LYS A 194 -9.95 7.00 25.70
C LYS A 194 -8.54 6.44 25.56
N LEU A 195 -8.39 5.12 25.60
CA LEU A 195 -7.23 4.39 25.09
C LEU A 195 -7.75 3.50 23.96
N VAL A 196 -7.82 4.09 22.77
CA VAL A 196 -8.34 3.45 21.55
C VAL A 196 -7.41 2.30 21.16
N GLY A 197 -8.00 1.12 21.00
CA GLY A 197 -7.33 -0.10 20.57
C GLY A 197 -6.78 0.03 19.15
N ILE A 198 -5.46 -0.10 19.02
CA ILE A 198 -4.81 -0.38 17.74
C ILE A 198 -4.26 -1.80 17.89
N ALA A 199 -5.07 -2.77 17.47
CA ALA A 199 -4.85 -4.19 17.69
C ALA A 199 -4.81 -4.95 16.36
N PHE A 200 -4.00 -4.46 15.41
CA PHE A 200 -4.02 -5.04 14.09
C PHE A 200 -3.25 -6.37 13.97
N ALA A 201 -4.01 -7.44 13.80
CA ALA A 201 -3.71 -8.76 13.24
C ALA A 201 -2.32 -9.41 13.40
N ALA A 202 -2.33 -10.56 14.08
CA ALA A 202 -1.37 -11.64 13.89
C ALA A 202 -1.86 -12.52 12.73
N ILE A 203 -1.13 -12.52 11.62
CA ILE A 203 -1.44 -13.38 10.48
C ILE A 203 -0.66 -14.67 10.68
N MET A 204 -1.38 -15.79 10.63
CA MET A 204 -0.81 -17.11 10.84
C MET A 204 -0.88 -17.91 9.54
N PHE A 205 0.26 -18.33 9.05
CA PHE A 205 0.47 -19.53 8.26
C PHE A 205 1.42 -20.42 9.10
N PHE A 206 1.21 -21.73 9.11
CA PHE A 206 2.06 -22.63 9.90
C PHE A 206 2.85 -23.59 9.02
N SER A 207 4.17 -23.55 9.20
CA SER A 207 5.03 -24.75 9.20
C SER A 207 5.12 -25.27 10.66
N ILE A 208 5.98 -26.24 11.04
CA ILE A 208 5.82 -27.07 12.25
C ILE A 208 6.91 -26.84 13.37
N PHE A 209 6.50 -26.60 14.65
CA PHE A 209 6.93 -27.23 15.96
C PHE A 209 7.16 -26.29 17.22
N SER A 210 6.33 -26.56 18.27
CA SER A 210 6.42 -26.55 19.77
C SER A 210 7.32 -25.69 20.71
N CYS A 211 6.66 -25.15 21.78
CA CYS A 211 7.02 -24.91 23.23
C CYS A 211 8.15 -23.91 23.63
N GLY A 212 8.11 -23.02 24.65
CA GLY A 212 7.18 -22.54 25.69
C GLY A 212 7.96 -21.66 26.73
N GLY A 213 7.38 -20.60 27.33
CA GLY A 213 8.00 -19.82 28.44
C GLY A 213 7.53 -18.36 28.58
N ARG A 214 7.37 -17.85 29.81
CA ARG A 214 6.52 -16.68 30.22
C ARG A 214 7.38 -15.65 30.99
N GLU A 215 7.23 -14.33 30.75
CA GLU A 215 6.97 -13.26 31.78
C GLU A 215 7.22 -11.77 31.38
N LYS A 216 6.15 -10.97 31.63
CA LYS A 216 5.92 -9.56 32.06
C LYS A 216 6.76 -8.35 31.56
N ARG A 217 6.02 -7.33 31.09
CA ARG A 217 6.42 -6.02 30.51
C ARG A 217 5.81 -4.83 31.29
N VAL A 218 6.42 -3.64 31.16
CA VAL A 218 5.94 -2.31 31.61
C VAL A 218 5.84 -1.33 30.40
N THR A 219 4.86 -0.41 30.38
CA THR A 219 4.39 0.40 29.21
C THR A 219 4.74 1.91 29.28
N ALA A 220 4.89 2.60 28.12
CA ALA A 220 4.97 4.08 27.96
C ALA A 220 4.50 4.58 26.55
N PRO A 221 4.15 5.88 26.33
CA PRO A 221 3.26 6.38 25.23
C PRO A 221 3.92 6.91 23.90
N SER A 222 3.11 7.10 22.83
CA SER A 222 3.39 7.29 21.36
C SER A 222 3.41 8.76 20.80
N ALA A 223 3.86 8.99 19.54
CA ALA A 223 4.04 10.30 18.84
C ALA A 223 3.36 10.42 17.42
N ALA A 224 3.18 11.64 16.88
CA ALA A 224 2.30 12.04 15.75
C ALA A 224 2.86 11.92 14.29
N PRO A 225 2.01 11.87 13.23
CA PRO A 225 2.39 11.63 11.81
C PRO A 225 2.98 12.83 11.02
N LEU A 226 3.68 12.55 9.91
CA LEU A 226 4.39 13.51 9.02
C LEU A 226 3.47 14.21 8.00
N ALA A 227 3.77 15.48 7.67
CA ALA A 227 2.98 16.30 6.74
C ALA A 227 3.20 15.99 5.25
N LYS A 228 2.14 16.13 4.44
CA LYS A 228 2.14 15.97 2.97
C LYS A 228 2.82 17.16 2.28
N GLN A 229 3.69 16.90 1.30
CA GLN A 229 4.31 17.93 0.46
C GLN A 229 3.40 18.28 -0.73
N VAL A 230 3.16 19.56 -0.98
CA VAL A 230 2.35 20.03 -2.13
C VAL A 230 3.22 20.06 -3.39
N ALA A 231 2.58 19.96 -4.56
CA ALA A 231 3.25 20.07 -5.85
C ALA A 231 3.93 21.44 -5.98
N PRO A 232 5.05 21.54 -6.73
CA PRO A 232 5.69 22.82 -7.02
C PRO A 232 4.70 23.87 -7.55
N ALA A 233 4.86 25.14 -7.20
CA ALA A 233 3.91 26.17 -7.66
C ALA A 233 3.92 26.39 -9.18
N LEU A 234 5.01 25.99 -9.85
CA LEU A 234 5.23 26.23 -11.26
C LEU A 234 4.43 25.26 -12.13
N ARG A 235 3.76 25.82 -13.13
CA ARG A 235 3.00 25.07 -14.14
C ARG A 235 3.39 25.48 -15.56
N LEU A 236 3.76 24.51 -16.40
CA LEU A 236 3.92 24.75 -17.84
C LEU A 236 2.55 24.94 -18.50
N ALA A 237 2.46 25.85 -19.48
CA ALA A 237 1.22 26.11 -20.19
C ALA A 237 0.93 25.00 -21.22
N ASN A 238 -0.35 24.61 -21.34
CA ASN A 238 -0.79 23.80 -22.48
C ASN A 238 -0.51 24.58 -23.78
N GLY A 239 0.05 23.88 -24.78
CA GLY A 239 0.52 24.47 -26.03
C GLY A 239 1.90 25.10 -25.97
N ALA A 240 2.61 25.11 -24.83
CA ALA A 240 4.00 25.54 -24.79
C ALA A 240 4.86 24.64 -25.69
N GLN A 241 5.79 25.25 -26.43
CA GLN A 241 6.64 24.56 -27.40
C GLN A 241 8.10 24.95 -27.22
N GLY A 242 8.99 23.98 -27.37
CA GLY A 242 10.42 24.23 -27.42
C GLY A 242 11.26 22.96 -27.50
N THR A 243 12.57 23.13 -27.63
CA THR A 243 13.50 22.03 -27.85
C THR A 243 14.05 21.50 -26.53
N LEU A 244 13.73 20.23 -26.21
CA LEU A 244 14.31 19.47 -25.11
C LEU A 244 14.95 18.20 -25.67
N ALA A 245 16.13 17.82 -25.15
CA ALA A 245 16.78 16.57 -25.56
C ALA A 245 16.95 16.41 -27.09
N ARG A 246 17.15 17.51 -27.84
CA ARG A 246 17.25 17.58 -29.32
C ARG A 246 15.95 17.34 -30.09
N HIS A 247 14.81 17.25 -29.41
CA HIS A 247 13.49 17.16 -30.03
C HIS A 247 12.65 18.39 -29.69
N THR A 248 11.86 18.86 -30.65
CA THR A 248 10.88 19.91 -30.36
C THR A 248 9.64 19.27 -29.78
N TYR A 249 9.24 19.67 -28.58
CA TYR A 249 8.05 19.17 -27.91
C TYR A 249 6.97 20.24 -27.81
N THR A 250 5.71 19.80 -27.85
CA THR A 250 4.54 20.61 -27.49
C THR A 250 3.86 20.00 -26.26
N VAL A 251 3.54 20.83 -25.25
CA VAL A 251 2.73 20.40 -24.09
C VAL A 251 1.28 20.22 -24.52
N ALA A 252 0.79 18.97 -24.57
CA ALA A 252 -0.57 18.66 -24.99
C ALA A 252 -1.57 18.73 -23.82
N SER A 253 -1.18 18.21 -22.66
CA SER A 253 -2.02 18.17 -21.47
C SER A 253 -1.17 18.14 -20.20
N HIS A 254 -1.81 18.41 -19.07
CA HIS A 254 -1.21 18.51 -17.75
C HIS A 254 -2.09 17.85 -16.69
N ALA A 255 -1.46 17.24 -15.68
CA ALA A 255 -2.12 16.71 -14.50
C ALA A 255 -1.34 17.03 -13.22
N VAL A 256 -2.09 17.24 -12.13
CA VAL A 256 -1.56 17.20 -10.77
C VAL A 256 -1.86 15.83 -10.19
N ILE A 257 -0.82 15.14 -9.75
CA ILE A 257 -0.88 13.76 -9.28
C ILE A 257 -0.48 13.69 -7.83
N ALA A 258 -1.35 13.16 -6.97
CA ALA A 258 -0.99 12.79 -5.61
C ALA A 258 -0.26 11.45 -5.60
N VAL A 259 0.92 11.41 -4.99
CA VAL A 259 1.76 10.23 -4.90
C VAL A 259 1.90 9.81 -3.44
N ALA A 260 1.51 8.57 -3.15
CA ALA A 260 1.76 7.91 -1.88
C ALA A 260 2.87 6.88 -2.04
N ARG A 261 3.87 6.94 -1.16
CA ARG A 261 5.01 6.02 -1.06
C ARG A 261 5.15 5.58 0.39
N VAL A 262 5.95 4.54 0.62
CA VAL A 262 6.30 4.13 1.99
C VAL A 262 6.95 5.31 2.74
N GLY A 263 6.23 5.84 3.72
CA GLY A 263 6.69 6.92 4.61
C GLY A 263 6.73 8.31 4.00
N ARG A 264 6.16 8.55 2.80
CA ARG A 264 6.17 9.87 2.15
C ARG A 264 4.95 10.09 1.26
N ARG A 265 4.40 11.30 1.31
CA ARG A 265 3.34 11.78 0.40
C ARG A 265 3.71 13.12 -0.19
N HIS A 266 3.61 13.21 -1.51
CA HIS A 266 3.80 14.46 -2.23
C HIS A 266 2.85 14.54 -3.41
N ASP A 267 2.54 15.75 -3.85
CA ASP A 267 1.93 15.96 -5.17
C ASP A 267 3.03 16.30 -6.19
N ARG A 268 2.79 15.96 -7.45
CA ARG A 268 3.73 16.22 -8.56
C ARG A 268 2.99 16.66 -9.82
N HIS A 269 3.70 17.34 -10.72
CA HIS A 269 3.18 17.69 -12.03
C HIS A 269 3.58 16.66 -13.07
N GLU A 270 2.63 16.31 -13.92
CA GLU A 270 2.88 15.48 -15.09
C GLU A 270 2.32 16.16 -16.33
N TYR A 271 3.12 16.16 -17.40
CA TYR A 271 2.79 16.79 -18.67
C TYR A 271 2.89 15.75 -19.77
N ALA A 272 1.80 15.55 -20.51
CA ALA A 272 1.87 14.82 -21.76
C ALA A 272 2.45 15.77 -22.81
N VAL A 273 3.58 15.39 -23.39
CA VAL A 273 4.25 16.17 -24.43
C VAL A 273 4.31 15.35 -25.71
N VAL A 274 4.27 16.01 -26.85
CA VAL A 274 4.33 15.36 -28.18
C VAL A 274 5.50 15.95 -28.94
N SER A 275 6.37 15.10 -29.49
CA SER A 275 7.49 15.54 -30.32
C SER A 275 7.03 16.07 -31.69
N ASP A 276 7.94 16.71 -32.40
CA ASP A 276 7.81 17.06 -33.82
C ASP A 276 7.53 15.85 -34.73
N THR A 277 8.04 14.67 -34.37
CA THR A 277 7.73 13.38 -35.03
C THR A 277 6.40 12.76 -34.62
N ARG A 278 5.60 13.46 -33.79
CA ARG A 278 4.33 13.00 -33.21
C ARG A 278 4.46 11.82 -32.25
N GLU A 279 5.63 11.60 -31.68
CA GLU A 279 5.84 10.59 -30.66
C GLU A 279 5.44 11.16 -29.28
N PRO A 280 4.60 10.44 -28.52
CA PRO A 280 4.22 10.88 -27.18
C PRO A 280 5.38 10.66 -26.19
N ALA A 281 5.51 11.57 -25.24
CA ALA A 281 6.38 11.44 -24.08
C ALA A 281 5.73 12.07 -22.84
N LEU A 282 6.31 11.79 -21.69
CA LEU A 282 5.87 12.24 -20.39
C LEU A 282 6.99 13.08 -19.76
N LEU A 283 6.69 14.34 -19.45
CA LEU A 283 7.56 15.20 -18.66
C LEU A 283 6.99 15.26 -17.23
N ILE A 284 7.81 14.91 -16.23
CA ILE A 284 7.39 14.87 -14.82
C ILE A 284 8.24 15.84 -14.01
N GLN A 285 7.60 16.68 -13.19
CA GLN A 285 8.26 17.49 -12.17
C GLN A 285 7.94 16.93 -10.78
N GLY A 286 8.98 16.55 -10.03
CA GLY A 286 8.86 15.95 -8.70
C GLY A 286 8.58 14.46 -8.74
N LEU A 287 9.27 13.72 -9.62
CA LEU A 287 9.12 12.27 -9.71
C LEU A 287 9.27 11.60 -8.32
N ASN A 288 10.31 11.98 -7.57
CA ASN A 288 10.64 11.54 -6.21
C ASN A 288 10.32 12.56 -5.10
N GLY A 289 9.50 13.57 -5.41
CA GLY A 289 9.15 14.65 -4.50
C GLY A 289 10.16 15.81 -4.47
N GLY A 290 11.18 15.81 -5.32
CA GLY A 290 12.08 16.96 -5.45
C GLY A 290 11.39 18.14 -6.16
N LEU A 291 11.49 19.35 -5.60
CA LEU A 291 10.79 20.52 -6.17
C LEU A 291 11.35 20.96 -7.54
N GLN A 292 12.63 20.68 -7.80
CA GLN A 292 13.36 21.04 -9.03
C GLN A 292 13.73 19.81 -9.86
N GLU A 293 13.10 18.67 -9.57
CA GLU A 293 13.43 17.39 -10.18
C GLU A 293 12.60 17.17 -11.44
N TRP A 294 13.23 17.18 -12.61
CA TRP A 294 12.54 17.00 -13.89
C TRP A 294 12.99 15.73 -14.61
N HIS A 295 12.04 15.00 -15.19
CA HIS A 295 12.28 13.78 -15.94
C HIS A 295 11.52 13.78 -17.26
N LEU A 296 12.22 13.54 -18.36
CA LEU A 296 11.62 13.31 -19.68
C LEU A 296 11.66 11.82 -20.00
N LEU A 297 10.48 11.22 -20.17
CA LEU A 297 10.28 9.79 -20.28
C LEU A 297 9.48 9.45 -21.55
N GLN A 298 10.00 8.58 -22.39
CA GLN A 298 9.33 8.07 -23.58
C GLN A 298 8.73 6.69 -23.28
N PRO A 299 7.62 6.29 -23.94
CA PRO A 299 7.15 4.91 -23.86
C PRO A 299 8.29 3.93 -24.14
N ALA A 300 8.51 2.97 -23.24
CA ALA A 300 9.50 1.94 -23.48
C ALA A 300 8.95 0.98 -24.54
N ALA A 301 9.67 0.83 -25.66
CA ALA A 301 9.34 -0.19 -26.65
C ALA A 301 9.42 -1.54 -25.96
N HIS A 302 8.30 -2.27 -25.86
CA HIS A 302 8.16 -3.51 -25.09
C HIS A 302 9.31 -4.50 -25.35
N PRO A 303 10.36 -4.58 -24.53
CA PRO A 303 11.33 -5.65 -24.64
C PRO A 303 10.58 -6.90 -24.18
N SER A 304 10.82 -8.03 -24.86
CA SER A 304 10.18 -9.31 -24.58
C SER A 304 10.18 -9.71 -23.09
N ALA A 305 11.14 -9.23 -22.29
CA ALA A 305 11.23 -9.47 -20.85
C ALA A 305 10.30 -8.60 -19.97
N LEU A 306 9.93 -7.38 -20.39
CA LEU A 306 8.94 -6.56 -19.67
C LEU A 306 7.52 -6.81 -20.17
N ALA A 307 7.38 -7.24 -21.43
CA ALA A 307 6.10 -7.56 -22.05
C ALA A 307 5.34 -8.70 -21.33
N THR A 308 6.06 -9.57 -20.60
CA THR A 308 5.47 -10.68 -19.86
C THR A 308 5.01 -10.31 -18.46
N LEU A 309 5.42 -9.15 -17.92
CA LEU A 309 5.08 -8.79 -16.55
C LEU A 309 3.60 -8.40 -16.45
N THR A 310 2.87 -9.14 -15.63
CA THR A 310 1.48 -8.82 -15.30
C THR A 310 1.39 -7.73 -14.23
N PRO A 311 0.31 -6.93 -14.17
CA PRO A 311 0.11 -5.94 -13.10
C PRO A 311 0.33 -6.50 -11.69
N PHE A 312 -0.07 -7.76 -11.46
CA PHE A 312 0.17 -8.46 -10.22
C PHE A 312 1.67 -8.70 -9.97
N GLU A 313 2.40 -9.26 -10.94
CA GLU A 313 3.84 -9.52 -10.78
C GLU A 313 4.62 -8.22 -10.59
N ALA A 314 4.15 -7.11 -11.16
CA ALA A 314 4.67 -5.78 -10.91
C ALA A 314 4.40 -5.31 -9.47
N ALA A 315 3.18 -5.54 -8.95
CA ALA A 315 2.80 -5.22 -7.58
C ALA A 315 3.56 -6.06 -6.53
N ALA A 316 3.91 -7.30 -6.86
CA ALA A 316 4.70 -8.18 -5.99
C ALA A 316 6.20 -7.81 -5.95
N ARG A 317 6.67 -6.90 -6.81
CA ARG A 317 8.07 -6.47 -6.78
C ARG A 317 8.37 -5.71 -5.50
N ARG A 318 9.65 -5.74 -5.10
CA ARG A 318 10.16 -5.06 -3.91
C ARG A 318 11.22 -4.03 -4.29
N LYS A 319 11.45 -3.06 -3.41
CA LYS A 319 12.60 -2.17 -3.52
C LYS A 319 13.90 -3.00 -3.58
N GLY A 320 14.78 -2.62 -4.50
CA GLY A 320 16.02 -3.33 -4.81
C GLY A 320 15.89 -4.43 -5.87
N ALA A 321 14.68 -4.87 -6.21
CA ALA A 321 14.46 -5.93 -7.19
C ALA A 321 14.97 -5.53 -8.58
N PRO A 322 15.58 -6.46 -9.33
CA PRO A 322 16.09 -6.20 -10.67
C PRO A 322 14.95 -6.10 -11.69
N VAL A 323 15.10 -5.18 -12.64
CA VAL A 323 14.17 -4.97 -13.76
C VAL A 323 14.98 -4.92 -15.06
N PRO A 324 14.89 -5.96 -15.91
CA PRO A 324 15.63 -5.99 -17.17
C PRO A 324 15.05 -4.97 -18.17
N LEU A 325 15.90 -4.15 -18.77
CA LEU A 325 15.55 -3.18 -19.81
C LEU A 325 16.73 -3.05 -20.78
N ASP A 326 16.51 -3.37 -22.07
CA ASP A 326 17.48 -3.19 -23.16
C ASP A 326 18.89 -3.74 -22.89
N GLY A 327 18.97 -4.97 -22.36
CA GLY A 327 20.23 -5.63 -22.03
C GLY A 327 20.91 -5.11 -20.75
N ARG A 328 20.26 -4.20 -20.02
CA ARG A 328 20.66 -3.69 -18.71
C ARG A 328 19.70 -4.17 -17.62
N THR A 329 20.10 -4.03 -16.36
CA THR A 329 19.29 -4.43 -15.20
C THR A 329 19.13 -3.27 -14.22
N LEU A 330 18.05 -2.50 -14.39
CA LEU A 330 17.72 -1.44 -13.44
C LEU A 330 17.31 -2.00 -12.08
N ARG A 331 17.35 -1.19 -11.03
CA ARG A 331 16.85 -1.58 -9.70
C ARG A 331 15.68 -0.72 -9.27
N ILE A 332 14.64 -1.37 -8.75
CA ILE A 332 13.50 -0.65 -8.17
C ILE A 332 13.96 0.16 -6.96
N THR A 333 13.69 1.45 -6.94
CA THR A 333 14.01 2.32 -5.80
C THR A 333 12.80 2.72 -5.00
N ASP A 334 11.63 2.71 -5.63
CA ASP A 334 10.39 3.13 -5.01
C ASP A 334 9.20 2.37 -5.59
N LEU A 335 8.24 2.06 -4.72
CA LEU A 335 6.88 1.71 -5.08
C LEU A 335 5.96 2.87 -4.72
N PHE A 336 4.94 3.10 -5.53
CA PHE A 336 4.01 4.19 -5.31
C PHE A 336 2.59 3.86 -5.75
N GLN A 337 1.64 4.51 -5.10
CA GLN A 337 0.28 4.70 -5.58
C GLN A 337 0.15 6.13 -6.07
N SER A 338 -0.49 6.34 -7.21
CA SER A 338 -0.78 7.66 -7.76
C SER A 338 -2.27 7.86 -8.01
N THR A 339 -2.80 8.98 -7.52
CA THR A 339 -4.18 9.42 -7.73
C THR A 339 -4.19 10.75 -8.47
N VAL A 340 -5.01 10.87 -9.51
CA VAL A 340 -5.18 12.13 -10.25
C VAL A 340 -5.98 13.11 -9.39
N LEU A 341 -5.42 14.28 -9.10
CA LEU A 341 -6.11 15.35 -8.37
C LEU A 341 -6.83 16.30 -9.33
N SER A 342 -6.16 16.66 -10.43
CA SER A 342 -6.73 17.51 -11.47
C SER A 342 -6.06 17.23 -12.81
N THR A 343 -6.78 17.52 -13.90
CA THR A 343 -6.27 17.45 -15.27
C THR A 343 -6.70 18.66 -16.06
N ASP A 344 -5.92 19.01 -17.07
CA ASP A 344 -6.21 20.06 -18.04
C ASP A 344 -5.61 19.67 -19.40
N GLY A 345 -6.26 20.05 -20.50
CA GLY A 345 -5.84 19.74 -21.87
C GLY A 345 -6.57 18.56 -22.51
N VAL A 346 -6.43 18.46 -23.83
CA VAL A 346 -7.16 17.48 -24.65
C VAL A 346 -6.59 16.08 -24.43
N GLY A 347 -7.46 15.08 -24.24
CA GLY A 347 -7.04 13.68 -24.10
C GLY A 347 -6.46 13.28 -22.73
N ALA A 348 -6.49 14.18 -21.74
CA ALA A 348 -5.86 13.96 -20.43
C ALA A 348 -6.35 12.70 -19.71
N SER A 349 -7.63 12.36 -19.81
CA SER A 349 -8.22 11.17 -19.15
C SER A 349 -7.69 9.84 -19.70
N ALA A 350 -7.26 9.79 -20.97
CA ALA A 350 -6.64 8.61 -21.55
C ALA A 350 -5.18 8.44 -21.10
N VAL A 351 -4.50 9.56 -20.81
CA VAL A 351 -3.11 9.56 -20.32
C VAL A 351 -3.05 9.18 -18.84
N TRP A 352 -3.94 9.73 -18.02
CA TRP A 352 -3.95 9.54 -16.58
C TRP A 352 -5.28 8.96 -16.08
N PRO A 353 -5.40 7.64 -15.93
CA PRO A 353 -6.54 7.05 -15.24
C PRO A 353 -6.52 7.43 -13.75
N ALA A 354 -7.70 7.45 -13.12
CA ALA A 354 -7.93 8.06 -11.82
C ALA A 354 -7.03 7.52 -10.69
N LEU A 355 -6.72 6.22 -10.73
CA LEU A 355 -5.84 5.53 -9.77
C LEU A 355 -4.89 4.61 -10.53
N GLN A 356 -3.61 4.66 -10.18
CA GLN A 356 -2.59 3.73 -10.67
C GLN A 356 -1.66 3.33 -9.55
N TYR A 357 -1.05 2.17 -9.73
CA TYR A 357 0.09 1.73 -8.94
C TYR A 357 1.33 1.76 -9.83
N GLY A 358 2.50 1.84 -9.22
CA GLY A 358 3.72 1.91 -9.98
C GLY A 358 4.96 1.61 -9.17
N PHE A 359 6.05 1.40 -9.89
CA PHE A 359 7.37 1.44 -9.32
C PHE A 359 8.28 2.32 -10.18
N VAL A 360 9.30 2.89 -9.54
CA VAL A 360 10.40 3.57 -10.20
C VAL A 360 11.63 2.68 -10.08
N ALA A 361 12.33 2.46 -11.19
CA ALA A 361 13.62 1.81 -11.22
C ALA A 361 14.65 2.74 -11.87
N HIS A 362 15.87 2.76 -11.36
CA HIS A 362 16.94 3.56 -11.95
C HIS A 362 18.30 2.88 -11.80
N GLU A 363 19.20 3.17 -12.75
CA GLU A 363 20.62 2.82 -12.69
C GLU A 363 21.39 3.70 -13.69
N ALA A 364 22.58 4.18 -13.32
CA ALA A 364 23.49 4.93 -14.22
C ALA A 364 22.84 6.12 -14.97
N GLY A 365 21.87 6.80 -14.36
CA GLY A 365 21.17 7.95 -14.95
C GLY A 365 19.99 7.60 -15.86
N GLU A 366 19.74 6.32 -16.11
CA GLU A 366 18.53 5.82 -16.77
C GLU A 366 17.41 5.64 -15.76
N TRP A 367 16.20 6.01 -16.16
CA TRP A 367 15.00 5.92 -15.35
C TRP A 367 13.94 5.10 -16.07
N LEU A 368 13.27 4.24 -15.33
CA LEU A 368 12.10 3.49 -15.76
C LEU A 368 10.98 3.73 -14.75
N ILE A 369 9.80 4.05 -15.27
CA ILE A 369 8.55 4.05 -14.52
C ILE A 369 7.63 3.00 -15.12
N ALA A 370 7.27 2.02 -14.28
CA ALA A 370 6.18 1.10 -14.58
C ALA A 370 4.93 1.61 -13.88
N ARG A 371 3.82 1.71 -14.60
CA ARG A 371 2.51 2.07 -14.05
C ARG A 371 1.49 1.06 -14.50
N TRP A 372 0.69 0.56 -13.57
CA TRP A 372 -0.33 -0.41 -13.91
C TRP A 372 -1.68 -0.05 -13.32
N THR A 373 -2.68 -0.54 -14.03
CA THR A 373 -4.06 -0.70 -13.58
C THR A 373 -4.38 -2.20 -13.68
N GLU A 374 -5.63 -2.56 -13.44
CA GLU A 374 -6.09 -3.94 -13.61
C GLU A 374 -5.97 -4.44 -15.06
N THR A 375 -5.96 -3.52 -16.03
CA THR A 375 -6.04 -3.83 -17.45
C THR A 375 -4.68 -3.96 -18.13
N GLY A 376 -3.59 -3.57 -17.48
CA GLY A 376 -2.25 -3.69 -18.05
C GLY A 376 -1.21 -2.79 -17.41
N ILE A 377 0.01 -2.89 -17.93
CA ILE A 377 1.16 -2.09 -17.52
C ILE A 377 1.59 -1.18 -18.67
N ARG A 378 1.93 0.07 -18.31
CA ARG A 378 2.61 1.02 -19.18
C ARG A 378 4.00 1.30 -18.62
N TYR A 379 4.99 1.23 -19.50
CA TYR A 379 6.37 1.51 -19.18
C TYR A 379 6.80 2.80 -19.86
N HIS A 380 7.44 3.69 -19.13
CA HIS A 380 8.16 4.81 -19.72
C HIS A 380 9.59 4.79 -19.23
N HIS A 381 10.53 4.99 -20.15
CA HIS A 381 11.96 5.04 -19.89
C HIS A 381 12.51 6.40 -20.31
N GLY A 382 13.57 6.85 -19.68
CA GLY A 382 14.22 8.09 -20.07
C GLY A 382 15.19 8.57 -19.00
N ARG A 383 15.28 9.90 -18.84
CA ARG A 383 16.34 10.51 -18.04
C ARG A 383 15.88 11.73 -17.27
N ALA A 384 16.64 12.07 -16.24
CA ALA A 384 16.55 13.38 -15.61
C ALA A 384 16.98 14.47 -16.62
N VAL A 385 16.30 15.61 -16.58
CA VAL A 385 16.65 16.80 -17.37
C VAL A 385 16.84 17.99 -16.42
N PRO A 386 17.80 18.90 -16.67
CA PRO A 386 17.95 20.08 -15.84
C PRO A 386 16.73 20.99 -15.91
N GLU A 387 16.34 21.55 -14.77
CA GLU A 387 15.25 22.53 -14.69
C GLU A 387 15.49 23.72 -15.64
N SER A 388 16.73 24.20 -15.75
CA SER A 388 17.11 25.27 -16.66
C SER A 388 16.83 24.95 -18.14
N GLU A 389 17.02 23.70 -18.56
CA GLU A 389 16.71 23.26 -19.93
C GLU A 389 15.19 23.21 -20.16
N VAL A 390 14.43 22.72 -19.17
CA VAL A 390 12.96 22.71 -19.24
C VAL A 390 12.43 24.13 -19.36
N PHE A 391 12.96 25.07 -18.58
CA PHE A 391 12.54 26.47 -18.64
C PHE A 391 12.92 27.17 -19.93
N ALA A 392 14.14 26.95 -20.41
CA ALA A 392 14.59 27.54 -21.68
C ALA A 392 13.72 27.05 -22.85
N ALA A 393 13.21 25.82 -22.78
CA ALA A 393 12.39 25.23 -23.83
C ALA A 393 10.89 25.53 -23.67
N LEU A 394 10.32 25.30 -22.48
CA LEU A 394 8.86 25.24 -22.26
C LEU A 394 8.37 26.24 -21.21
N GLY A 395 9.27 27.01 -20.61
CA GLY A 395 8.93 28.03 -19.64
C GLY A 395 8.03 29.13 -20.24
N PRO A 396 7.37 29.93 -19.39
CA PRO A 396 6.66 31.10 -19.87
C PRO A 396 7.66 32.01 -20.62
N GLY A 397 7.48 32.14 -21.93
CA GLY A 397 8.30 33.05 -22.72
C GLY A 397 8.21 34.49 -22.20
N PRO A 398 9.16 35.36 -22.55
CA PRO A 398 9.18 36.76 -22.10
C PRO A 398 7.92 37.58 -22.49
N GLU A 399 7.02 37.03 -23.32
CA GLU A 399 5.80 37.69 -23.80
C GLU A 399 4.52 37.47 -22.96
N LYS A 400 4.57 36.82 -21.79
CA LYS A 400 3.37 36.66 -20.92
C LYS A 400 3.60 37.04 -19.46
N ALA A 401 4.44 38.04 -19.21
CA ALA A 401 4.61 38.70 -17.92
C ALA A 401 4.16 40.17 -17.92
N ARG A 402 3.27 40.58 -18.84
CA ARG A 402 2.60 41.89 -18.84
C ARG A 402 1.11 41.76 -18.68
#